data_AF-A0A383EL00-F1
#
_entry.id   AF-A0A383EL00-F1
#
_cell.length_a   1.000
_cell.length_b   1.000
_cell.length_c   1.000
_cell.angle_alpha   90.00
_cell.angle_beta   90.00
_cell.angle_gamma   90.00
#
_symmetry.space_group_name_H-M   'P 1'
#
loop_
_entity.id
_entity.type
_entity.pdbx_description
1 polymer ?
#
loop_
_entity_poly.entity_id
_entity_poly.type
_entity_poly.pdbx_seq_one_letter_code
_entity_poly.pdbx_strand_id
1 'polypeptide(L)'
;PAKLLAQVVDAKVGATSLVKVVDAAPQQIPSPESIQRALQLLESAERPLIILGKGAAYAQSDDEIRALVEKSGIPYLPMSMAKGLLPDTHPQSASAARSMVLKESDVVMVIGARLNWLLSHGKGRTWGDQPKKFIQIDIEPREMDSNVEIAAPVVGDVGSCVKALLEGMGETWTVAPSAWTGEVTSKVETNVARMAPRLENMNQPMDFHGALGALRTIIKERPDTTLVNE
;
A
#
# COMPACT_ATOMS: atom_id res chain seq x y z
N PRO A 1 3.16 17.33 -23.47
CA PRO A 1 2.59 16.23 -22.65
C PRO A 1 2.01 15.08 -23.47
N ALA A 2 1.00 15.30 -24.33
CA ALA A 2 0.32 14.22 -25.07
C ALA A 2 1.23 13.41 -26.03
N LYS A 3 2.31 14.01 -26.56
CA LYS A 3 3.29 13.30 -27.41
C LYS A 3 4.01 12.14 -26.71
N LEU A 4 4.12 12.15 -25.38
CA LEU A 4 4.78 11.10 -24.61
C LEU A 4 3.88 9.86 -24.46
N LEU A 5 2.56 10.02 -24.40
CA LEU A 5 1.60 8.92 -24.23
C LEU A 5 1.59 7.92 -25.40
N ALA A 6 2.09 8.32 -26.57
CA ALA A 6 2.18 7.47 -27.76
C ALA A 6 3.57 6.82 -27.95
N GLN A 7 4.53 7.10 -27.07
CA GLN A 7 5.87 6.52 -27.17
C GLN A 7 5.83 5.07 -26.67
N VAL A 8 6.41 4.17 -27.46
CA VAL A 8 6.54 2.75 -27.13
C VAL A 8 8.00 2.35 -27.31
N VAL A 9 8.45 1.41 -26.49
CA VAL A 9 9.78 0.80 -26.60
C VAL A 9 9.59 -0.68 -26.95
N ASP A 10 10.44 -1.21 -27.83
CA ASP A 10 10.45 -2.63 -28.15
C ASP A 10 10.70 -3.47 -26.89
N ALA A 11 9.96 -4.58 -26.74
CA ALA A 11 9.99 -5.39 -25.53
C ALA A 11 11.39 -5.95 -25.20
N LYS A 12 12.22 -6.28 -26.21
CA LYS A 12 13.58 -6.77 -25.99
C LYS A 12 14.48 -5.65 -25.50
N VAL A 13 14.36 -4.46 -26.09
CA VAL A 13 15.11 -3.27 -25.65
C VAL A 13 14.72 -2.91 -24.22
N GLY A 14 13.42 -2.92 -23.91
CA GLY A 14 12.92 -2.73 -22.55
C GLY A 14 13.46 -3.76 -21.56
N ALA A 15 13.49 -5.04 -21.93
CA ALA A 15 14.05 -6.08 -21.06
C ALA A 15 15.55 -5.85 -20.75
N THR A 16 16.33 -5.37 -21.71
CA THR A 16 17.76 -5.09 -21.51
C THR A 16 18.04 -3.85 -20.67
N SER A 17 17.07 -2.96 -20.48
CA SER A 17 17.24 -1.78 -19.61
C SER A 17 16.96 -2.07 -18.14
N LEU A 18 16.41 -3.25 -17.82
CA LEU A 18 16.13 -3.66 -16.45
C LEU A 18 17.41 -4.13 -15.76
N VAL A 19 17.65 -3.59 -14.55
CA VAL A 19 18.77 -4.00 -13.71
C VAL A 19 18.34 -5.20 -12.87
N LYS A 20 19.03 -6.34 -13.03
CA LYS A 20 18.83 -7.52 -12.18
C LYS A 20 19.79 -7.46 -10.99
N VAL A 21 19.23 -7.52 -9.78
CA VAL A 21 20.03 -7.65 -8.56
C VAL A 21 20.65 -9.05 -8.54
N VAL A 22 21.98 -9.12 -8.47
CA VAL A 22 22.72 -10.40 -8.49
C VAL A 22 22.81 -11.01 -7.09
N ASP A 23 23.04 -10.17 -6.08
CA ASP A 23 23.09 -10.55 -4.67
C ASP A 23 22.26 -9.56 -3.86
N ALA A 24 21.03 -9.96 -3.50
CA ALA A 24 20.23 -9.18 -2.57
C ALA A 24 20.85 -9.22 -1.17
N ALA A 25 20.53 -8.23 -0.34
CA ALA A 25 20.91 -8.28 1.07
C ALA A 25 20.41 -9.60 1.71
N PRO A 26 21.21 -10.23 2.59
CA PRO A 26 20.79 -11.46 3.25
C PRO A 26 19.53 -11.22 4.09
N GLN A 27 18.78 -12.30 4.36
CA GLN A 27 17.61 -12.23 5.22
C GLN A 27 17.96 -11.63 6.59
N GLN A 28 17.10 -10.74 7.06
CA GLN A 28 17.18 -10.07 8.36
C GLN A 28 15.88 -10.36 9.12
N ILE A 29 15.97 -11.34 10.01
CA ILE A 29 14.83 -11.84 10.78
C ILE A 29 14.55 -10.88 11.96
N PRO A 30 13.31 -10.42 12.16
CA PRO A 30 12.97 -9.54 13.27
C PRO A 30 12.98 -10.28 14.61
N SER A 31 13.06 -9.53 15.71
CA SER A 31 12.97 -10.13 17.05
C SER A 31 11.54 -10.62 17.34
N PRO A 32 11.36 -11.76 18.02
CA PRO A 32 10.03 -12.26 18.41
C PRO A 32 9.21 -11.25 19.22
N GLU A 33 9.86 -10.46 20.08
CA GLU A 33 9.21 -9.45 20.91
C GLU A 33 8.67 -8.29 20.06
N SER A 34 9.36 -7.93 18.96
CA SER A 34 8.87 -6.90 18.04
C SER A 34 7.60 -7.35 17.31
N ILE A 35 7.56 -8.62 16.89
CA ILE A 35 6.41 -9.25 16.25
C ILE A 35 5.24 -9.33 17.23
N GLN A 36 5.48 -9.80 18.44
CA GLN A 36 4.45 -9.87 19.49
C GLN A 36 3.84 -8.49 19.78
N ARG A 37 4.66 -7.45 19.88
CA ARG A 37 4.19 -6.07 20.11
C ARG A 37 3.34 -5.56 18.95
N ALA A 38 3.75 -5.82 17.71
CA ALA A 38 2.99 -5.44 16.53
C ALA A 38 1.62 -6.14 16.48
N LEU A 39 1.58 -7.45 16.75
CA LEU A 39 0.35 -8.23 16.76
C LEU A 39 -0.62 -7.77 17.85
N GLN A 40 -0.14 -7.59 19.09
CA GLN A 40 -0.97 -7.06 20.19
C GLN A 40 -1.58 -5.70 19.86
N LEU A 41 -0.79 -4.84 19.21
CA LEU A 41 -1.26 -3.52 18.81
C LEU A 41 -2.33 -3.62 17.70
N LEU A 42 -2.17 -4.50 16.71
CA LEU A 42 -3.18 -4.77 15.69
C LEU A 42 -4.47 -5.37 16.26
N GLU A 43 -4.38 -6.32 17.19
CA GLU A 43 -5.55 -6.94 17.84
C GLU A 43 -6.38 -5.92 18.62
N SER A 44 -5.73 -4.91 19.21
CA SER A 44 -6.40 -3.84 19.95
C SER A 44 -7.00 -2.73 19.08
N ALA A 45 -6.80 -2.79 17.75
CA ALA A 45 -7.18 -1.70 16.85
C ALA A 45 -8.67 -1.72 16.50
N GLU A 46 -9.32 -0.55 16.60
CA GLU A 46 -10.71 -0.37 16.18
C GLU A 46 -10.80 -0.02 14.68
N ARG A 47 -9.84 0.76 14.18
CA ARG A 47 -9.78 1.26 12.79
C ARG A 47 -8.37 1.03 12.19
N PRO A 48 -7.91 -0.23 12.09
CA PRO A 48 -6.58 -0.53 11.57
C PRO A 48 -6.45 -0.17 10.08
N LEU A 49 -5.24 0.21 9.66
CA LEU A 49 -4.88 0.48 8.27
C LEU A 49 -3.50 -0.11 7.96
N ILE A 50 -3.35 -0.75 6.79
CA ILE A 50 -2.05 -1.12 6.24
C ILE A 50 -1.63 -0.12 5.17
N ILE A 51 -0.39 0.36 5.19
CA ILE A 51 0.20 1.17 4.11
C ILE A 51 1.33 0.38 3.47
N LEU A 52 1.23 0.13 2.17
CA LEU A 52 2.24 -0.59 1.40
C LEU A 52 3.12 0.40 0.65
N GLY A 53 4.40 0.45 0.98
CA GLY A 53 5.39 1.27 0.30
C GLY A 53 6.09 0.54 -0.84
N LYS A 54 6.89 1.28 -1.61
CA LYS A 54 7.69 0.68 -2.69
C LYS A 54 8.73 -0.32 -2.18
N GLY A 55 9.15 -0.23 -0.91
CA GLY A 55 10.03 -1.21 -0.30
C GLY A 55 9.35 -2.57 -0.13
N ALA A 56 8.03 -2.59 0.09
CA ALA A 56 7.25 -3.82 0.10
C ALA A 56 7.19 -4.46 -1.30
N ALA A 57 6.95 -3.66 -2.34
CA ALA A 57 7.00 -4.15 -3.73
C ALA A 57 8.41 -4.61 -4.14
N TYR A 58 9.45 -3.89 -3.71
CA TYR A 58 10.85 -4.25 -3.98
C TYR A 58 11.27 -5.57 -3.33
N ALA A 59 10.63 -5.96 -2.21
CA ALA A 59 10.94 -7.20 -1.52
C ALA A 59 10.49 -8.45 -2.29
N GLN A 60 9.59 -8.32 -3.27
CA GLN A 60 9.05 -9.44 -4.05
C GLN A 60 8.50 -10.57 -3.17
N SER A 61 7.79 -10.22 -2.09
CA SER A 61 7.10 -11.14 -1.17
C SER A 61 5.59 -10.99 -1.33
N ASP A 62 5.14 -10.97 -2.58
CA ASP A 62 3.81 -10.52 -2.98
C ASP A 62 2.71 -11.40 -2.37
N ASP A 63 2.91 -12.72 -2.40
CA ASP A 63 1.98 -13.71 -1.87
C ASP A 63 1.86 -13.62 -0.34
N GLU A 64 2.97 -13.44 0.37
CA GLU A 64 2.97 -13.29 1.83
C GLU A 64 2.30 -11.97 2.25
N ILE A 65 2.58 -10.86 1.56
CA ILE A 65 1.96 -9.56 1.84
C ILE A 65 0.46 -9.65 1.58
N ARG A 66 0.06 -10.30 0.48
CA ARG A 66 -1.35 -10.56 0.18
C ARG A 66 -2.00 -11.40 1.27
N ALA A 67 -1.37 -12.49 1.68
CA ALA A 67 -1.88 -13.35 2.75
C ALA A 67 -2.04 -12.58 4.06
N LEU A 68 -1.12 -11.68 4.41
CA LEU A 68 -1.24 -10.83 5.60
C LEU A 68 -2.45 -9.88 5.52
N VAL A 69 -2.66 -9.23 4.37
CA VAL A 69 -3.82 -8.36 4.15
C VAL A 69 -5.12 -9.17 4.23
N GLU A 70 -5.22 -10.28 3.53
CA GLU A 70 -6.43 -11.12 3.48
C GLU A 70 -6.73 -11.75 4.85
N LYS A 71 -5.73 -12.33 5.53
CA LYS A 71 -5.88 -12.96 6.85
C LYS A 71 -6.25 -11.95 7.94
N SER A 72 -5.71 -10.73 7.88
CA SER A 72 -6.01 -9.70 8.87
C SER A 72 -7.37 -9.04 8.67
N GLY A 73 -7.92 -9.07 7.46
CA GLY A 73 -9.14 -8.33 7.10
C GLY A 73 -8.94 -6.81 7.07
N ILE A 74 -7.71 -6.31 7.30
CA ILE A 74 -7.43 -4.88 7.42
C ILE A 74 -7.45 -4.21 6.03
N PRO A 75 -8.09 -3.03 5.86
CA PRO A 75 -7.99 -2.26 4.63
C PRO A 75 -6.55 -1.82 4.36
N TYR A 76 -6.12 -1.80 3.10
CA TYR A 76 -4.77 -1.38 2.72
C TYR A 76 -4.75 -0.19 1.77
N LEU A 77 -3.68 0.61 1.86
CA LEU A 77 -3.41 1.75 1.01
C LEU A 77 -2.04 1.57 0.34
N PRO A 78 -1.98 1.28 -0.98
CA PRO A 78 -0.74 1.24 -1.71
C PRO A 78 -0.23 2.66 -2.00
N MET A 79 1.05 2.90 -1.73
CA MET A 79 1.78 4.06 -2.24
C MET A 79 2.02 3.91 -3.75
N SER A 80 2.41 4.99 -4.44
CA SER A 80 2.45 5.05 -5.91
C SER A 80 3.04 3.81 -6.60
N MET A 81 4.28 3.42 -6.26
CA MET A 81 4.97 2.26 -6.86
C MET A 81 4.66 0.92 -6.16
N ALA A 82 3.78 0.91 -5.15
CA ALA A 82 3.25 -0.32 -4.56
C ALA A 82 1.89 -0.72 -5.14
N LYS A 83 1.33 0.10 -6.05
CA LYS A 83 0.15 -0.25 -6.83
C LYS A 83 0.45 -1.48 -7.68
N GLY A 84 -0.47 -2.45 -7.68
CA GLY A 84 -0.28 -3.74 -8.33
C GLY A 84 0.34 -4.84 -7.45
N LEU A 85 0.95 -4.51 -6.30
CA LEU A 85 1.44 -5.52 -5.33
C LEU A 85 0.31 -6.44 -4.85
N LEU A 86 -0.86 -5.83 -4.59
CA LEU A 86 -2.15 -6.51 -4.73
C LEU A 86 -2.88 -5.83 -5.89
N PRO A 87 -3.81 -6.52 -6.57
CA PRO A 87 -4.63 -5.91 -7.62
C PRO A 87 -5.24 -4.59 -7.12
N ASP A 88 -5.13 -3.51 -7.90
CA ASP A 88 -5.67 -2.20 -7.49
C ASP A 88 -7.21 -2.22 -7.29
N THR A 89 -7.88 -3.25 -7.81
CA THR A 89 -9.31 -3.53 -7.65
C THR A 89 -9.62 -4.50 -6.50
N HIS A 90 -8.63 -4.84 -5.67
CA HIS A 90 -8.83 -5.74 -4.54
C HIS A 90 -9.87 -5.16 -3.56
N PRO A 91 -10.80 -5.97 -3.00
CA PRO A 91 -11.89 -5.47 -2.16
C PRO A 91 -11.41 -4.73 -0.90
N GLN A 92 -10.24 -5.10 -0.36
CA GLN A 92 -9.65 -4.42 0.80
C GLN A 92 -8.86 -3.14 0.45
N SER A 93 -8.80 -2.74 -0.83
CA SER A 93 -8.07 -1.52 -1.23
C SER A 93 -8.82 -0.26 -0.82
N ALA A 94 -8.23 0.52 0.09
CA ALA A 94 -8.74 1.81 0.54
C ALA A 94 -8.29 2.98 -0.35
N SER A 95 -7.70 2.72 -1.53
CA SER A 95 -7.08 3.75 -2.39
C SER A 95 -8.03 4.90 -2.71
N ALA A 96 -9.29 4.61 -3.05
CA ALA A 96 -10.30 5.62 -3.34
C ALA A 96 -10.83 6.34 -2.10
N ALA A 97 -10.49 5.89 -0.89
CA ALA A 97 -10.88 6.46 0.40
C ALA A 97 -9.67 7.02 1.20
N ARG A 98 -8.51 7.21 0.56
CA ARG A 98 -7.24 7.64 1.20
C ARG A 98 -7.40 8.72 2.27
N SER A 99 -8.07 9.83 1.96
CA SER A 99 -8.21 10.96 2.90
C SER A 99 -8.98 10.59 4.17
N MET A 100 -9.95 9.68 4.08
CA MET A 100 -10.72 9.23 5.24
C MET A 100 -9.89 8.23 6.04
N VAL A 101 -9.33 7.19 5.41
CA VAL A 101 -8.59 6.16 6.15
C VAL A 101 -7.37 6.69 6.88
N LEU A 102 -6.63 7.65 6.31
CA LEU A 102 -5.50 8.27 7.02
C LEU A 102 -5.94 9.10 8.22
N LYS A 103 -7.10 9.76 8.11
CA LYS A 103 -7.64 10.64 9.15
C LYS A 103 -8.23 9.83 10.31
N GLU A 104 -8.93 8.76 10.00
CA GLU A 104 -9.82 8.06 10.93
C GLU A 104 -9.20 6.79 11.52
N SER A 105 -8.14 6.25 10.91
CA SER A 105 -7.41 5.11 11.48
C SER A 105 -6.90 5.43 12.89
N ASP A 106 -6.73 4.41 13.72
CA ASP A 106 -6.14 4.50 15.06
C ASP A 106 -4.77 3.81 15.13
N VAL A 107 -4.64 2.64 14.50
CA VAL A 107 -3.40 1.89 14.32
C VAL A 107 -3.05 1.80 12.85
N VAL A 108 -1.82 2.15 12.49
CA VAL A 108 -1.35 2.09 11.10
C VAL A 108 -0.07 1.28 10.99
N MET A 109 -0.14 0.18 10.24
CA MET A 109 1.01 -0.64 9.89
C MET A 109 1.60 -0.21 8.55
N VAL A 110 2.82 0.31 8.59
CA VAL A 110 3.55 0.78 7.41
C VAL A 110 4.57 -0.28 7.02
N ILE A 111 4.49 -0.81 5.80
CA ILE A 111 5.36 -1.88 5.31
C ILE A 111 6.22 -1.34 4.17
N GLY A 112 7.54 -1.25 4.38
CA GLY A 112 8.49 -0.78 3.38
C GLY A 112 8.17 0.61 2.83
N ALA A 113 7.60 1.48 3.67
CA ALA A 113 7.28 2.86 3.37
C ALA A 113 7.81 3.78 4.48
N ARG A 114 8.22 4.99 4.09
CA ARG A 114 8.66 6.01 5.03
C ARG A 114 7.53 7.00 5.31
N LEU A 115 7.38 7.40 6.57
CA LEU A 115 6.51 8.50 6.98
C LEU A 115 7.14 9.86 6.63
N ASN A 116 7.39 10.09 5.35
CA ASN A 116 7.98 11.33 4.83
C ASN A 116 6.90 12.28 4.26
N TRP A 117 7.29 13.26 3.46
CA TRP A 117 6.40 14.25 2.86
C TRP A 117 5.22 13.66 2.07
N LEU A 118 5.37 12.48 1.44
CA LEU A 118 4.27 11.79 0.72
C LEU A 118 3.14 11.36 1.66
N LEU A 119 3.50 11.11 2.92
CA LEU A 119 2.60 10.74 4.00
C LEU A 119 2.47 11.90 5.01
N SER A 120 2.73 13.15 4.60
CA SER A 120 2.62 14.33 5.47
C SER A 120 3.35 14.16 6.82
N HIS A 121 4.47 13.43 6.81
CA HIS A 121 5.26 13.13 8.01
C HIS A 121 4.51 12.42 9.15
N GLY A 122 3.40 11.73 8.84
CA GLY A 122 2.53 11.12 9.87
C GLY A 122 1.74 12.15 10.69
N LYS A 123 1.64 13.41 10.24
CA LYS A 123 1.15 14.55 11.05
C LYS A 123 0.17 15.46 10.30
N GLY A 124 -0.47 16.34 11.07
CA GLY A 124 -1.31 17.43 10.56
C GLY A 124 -2.67 16.96 10.07
N ARG A 125 -3.39 17.84 9.37
CA ARG A 125 -4.79 17.64 8.98
C ARG A 125 -5.06 16.35 8.21
N THR A 126 -4.07 15.87 7.43
CA THR A 126 -4.13 14.60 6.70
C THR A 126 -4.38 13.41 7.63
N TRP A 127 -3.81 13.43 8.83
CA TRP A 127 -3.89 12.36 9.82
C TRP A 127 -4.92 12.63 10.92
N GLY A 128 -5.70 13.71 10.79
CA GLY A 128 -6.69 14.10 11.79
C GLY A 128 -6.06 14.63 13.07
N ASP A 129 -6.93 14.85 14.06
CA ASP A 129 -6.54 15.53 15.31
C ASP A 129 -6.11 14.55 16.40
N GLN A 130 -6.43 13.26 16.23
CA GLN A 130 -6.08 12.20 17.19
C GLN A 130 -4.76 11.53 16.79
N PRO A 131 -3.83 11.32 17.75
CA PRO A 131 -2.59 10.64 17.49
C PRO A 131 -2.83 9.20 17.04
N LYS A 132 -1.95 8.71 16.17
CA LYS A 132 -1.98 7.34 15.65
C LYS A 132 -0.91 6.52 16.33
N LYS A 133 -1.15 5.23 16.50
CA LYS A 133 -0.10 4.27 16.87
C LYS A 133 0.45 3.63 15.60
N PHE A 134 1.74 3.80 15.36
CA PHE A 134 2.39 3.26 14.18
C PHE A 134 3.10 1.93 14.48
N ILE A 135 2.90 0.97 13.60
CA ILE A 135 3.75 -0.21 13.41
C ILE A 135 4.55 0.07 12.15
N GLN A 136 5.87 -0.09 12.18
CA GLN A 136 6.71 0.15 11.00
C GLN A 136 7.62 -1.04 10.75
N ILE A 137 7.47 -1.63 9.55
CA ILE A 137 8.34 -2.68 9.03
C ILE A 137 9.31 -2.03 8.05
N ASP A 138 10.59 -1.99 8.43
CA ASP A 138 11.67 -1.50 7.59
C ASP A 138 12.98 -2.24 7.92
N ILE A 139 13.86 -2.35 6.93
CA ILE A 139 15.18 -2.96 7.11
C ILE A 139 16.16 -1.98 7.78
N GLU A 140 15.92 -0.68 7.67
CA GLU A 140 16.78 0.36 8.23
C GLU A 140 16.32 0.75 9.65
N PRO A 141 17.03 0.36 10.72
CA PRO A 141 16.63 0.70 12.09
C PRO A 141 16.61 2.21 12.35
N ARG A 142 17.40 3.01 11.63
CA ARG A 142 17.44 4.47 11.80
C ARG A 142 16.21 5.19 11.27
N GLU A 143 15.34 4.50 10.52
CA GLU A 143 14.08 5.09 10.06
C GLU A 143 12.98 5.04 11.11
N MET A 144 13.17 4.28 12.18
CA MET A 144 12.28 4.31 13.35
C MET A 144 12.39 5.68 14.04
N ASP A 145 11.26 6.22 14.47
CA ASP A 145 11.14 7.53 15.15
C ASP A 145 11.64 8.73 14.34
N SER A 146 11.90 8.59 13.04
CA SER A 146 12.45 9.66 12.20
C SER A 146 11.51 10.86 12.06
N ASN A 147 10.20 10.66 12.22
CA ASN A 147 9.19 11.71 12.09
C ASN A 147 8.17 11.71 13.24
N VAL A 148 7.65 10.56 13.62
CA VAL A 148 6.70 10.33 14.71
C VAL A 148 7.15 9.10 15.49
N GLU A 149 6.71 8.99 16.74
CA GLU A 149 6.93 7.80 17.55
C GLU A 149 6.34 6.55 16.87
N ILE A 150 7.15 5.49 16.79
CA ILE A 150 6.76 4.18 16.31
C ILE A 150 6.50 3.28 17.52
N ALA A 151 5.22 3.06 17.83
CA ALA A 151 4.80 2.26 18.97
C ALA A 151 5.25 0.78 18.88
N ALA A 152 5.41 0.26 17.67
CA ALA A 152 5.91 -1.09 17.43
C ALA A 152 6.87 -1.12 16.22
N PRO A 153 8.17 -0.84 16.43
CA PRO A 153 9.17 -0.96 15.37
C PRO A 153 9.45 -2.44 15.13
N VAL A 154 9.43 -2.85 13.86
CA VAL A 154 9.74 -4.22 13.40
C VAL A 154 10.88 -4.10 12.39
N VAL A 155 12.12 -4.24 12.88
CA VAL A 155 13.32 -4.10 12.06
C VAL A 155 13.68 -5.44 11.44
N GLY A 156 13.73 -5.50 10.12
CA GLY A 156 14.07 -6.70 9.35
C GLY A 156 13.66 -6.57 7.88
N ASP A 157 14.01 -7.55 7.06
CA ASP A 157 13.54 -7.58 5.68
C ASP A 157 12.03 -7.86 5.64
N VAL A 158 11.32 -7.27 4.67
CA VAL A 158 9.86 -7.32 4.61
C VAL A 158 9.33 -8.75 4.57
N GLY A 159 9.97 -9.63 3.78
CA GLY A 159 9.53 -11.03 3.65
C GLY A 159 9.60 -11.78 4.98
N SER A 160 10.74 -11.71 5.67
CA SER A 160 10.93 -12.31 7.00
C SER A 160 9.96 -11.74 8.03
N CYS A 161 9.74 -10.42 8.02
CA CYS A 161 8.80 -9.76 8.94
C CYS A 161 7.35 -10.16 8.72
N VAL A 162 6.89 -10.15 7.47
CA VAL A 162 5.52 -10.53 7.10
C VAL A 162 5.28 -12.01 7.41
N LYS A 163 6.24 -12.88 7.13
CA LYS A 163 6.17 -14.31 7.47
C LYS A 163 6.03 -14.50 8.99
N ALA A 164 6.87 -13.84 9.78
CA ALA A 164 6.81 -13.93 11.24
C ALA A 164 5.47 -13.40 11.81
N LEU A 165 4.92 -12.33 11.23
CA LEU A 165 3.58 -11.84 11.58
C LEU A 165 2.50 -12.89 11.25
N LEU A 166 2.52 -13.47 10.04
CA LEU A 166 1.56 -14.50 9.62
C LEU A 166 1.58 -15.73 10.52
N GLU A 167 2.77 -16.19 10.90
CA GLU A 167 2.97 -17.29 11.86
C GLU A 167 2.41 -16.90 13.24
N GLY A 168 2.73 -15.71 13.74
CA GLY A 168 2.26 -15.22 15.04
C GLY A 168 0.76 -14.98 15.11
N MET A 169 0.10 -14.68 13.99
CA MET A 169 -1.37 -14.56 13.93
C MET A 169 -2.08 -15.90 14.20
N GLY A 170 -1.43 -17.04 13.95
CA GLY A 170 -2.01 -18.38 14.17
C GLY A 170 -3.32 -18.63 13.41
N GLU A 171 -4.12 -19.61 13.86
CA GLU A 171 -5.43 -19.92 13.26
C GLU A 171 -6.58 -19.11 13.86
N THR A 172 -6.40 -18.59 15.08
CA THR A 172 -7.45 -17.91 15.86
C THR A 172 -7.44 -16.39 15.71
N TRP A 173 -6.82 -15.87 14.65
CA TRP A 173 -6.73 -14.44 14.42
C TRP A 173 -8.11 -13.79 14.31
N THR A 174 -8.29 -12.67 15.02
CA THR A 174 -9.52 -11.87 14.90
C THR A 174 -9.36 -10.88 13.76
N VAL A 175 -10.19 -11.02 12.73
CA VAL A 175 -10.21 -10.12 11.57
C VAL A 175 -10.62 -8.69 11.99
N ALA A 176 -10.20 -7.71 11.20
CA ALA A 176 -10.50 -6.30 11.43
C ALA A 176 -12.01 -6.05 11.64
N PRO A 177 -12.40 -5.09 12.50
CA PRO A 177 -13.80 -4.82 12.81
C PRO A 177 -14.66 -4.56 11.55
N SER A 178 -15.75 -5.29 11.40
CA SER A 178 -16.63 -5.19 10.23
C SER A 178 -17.29 -3.82 10.07
N ALA A 179 -17.52 -3.11 11.17
CA ALA A 179 -18.01 -1.74 11.15
C ALA A 179 -17.02 -0.81 10.42
N TRP A 180 -15.72 -0.95 10.70
CA TRP A 180 -14.68 -0.16 10.04
C TRP A 180 -14.52 -0.55 8.58
N THR A 181 -14.38 -1.84 8.28
CA THR A 181 -14.18 -2.30 6.89
C THR A 181 -15.39 -1.99 6.01
N GLY A 182 -16.61 -2.06 6.55
CA GLY A 182 -17.84 -1.67 5.86
C GLY A 182 -17.89 -0.17 5.55
N GLU A 183 -17.47 0.69 6.48
CA GLU A 183 -17.38 2.14 6.26
C GLU A 183 -16.38 2.48 5.15
N VAL A 184 -15.19 1.88 5.18
CA VAL A 184 -14.17 2.06 4.13
C VAL A 184 -14.70 1.61 2.77
N THR A 185 -15.34 0.44 2.71
CA THR A 185 -15.91 -0.12 1.47
C THR A 185 -16.95 0.82 0.87
N SER A 186 -17.92 1.28 1.68
CA SER A 186 -18.95 2.23 1.25
C SER A 186 -18.35 3.53 0.70
N LYS A 187 -17.29 4.03 1.33
CA LYS A 187 -16.58 5.23 0.87
C LYS A 187 -15.86 5.00 -0.45
N VAL A 188 -15.19 3.86 -0.60
CA VAL A 188 -14.52 3.45 -1.85
C VAL A 188 -15.54 3.39 -2.98
N GLU A 189 -16.64 2.66 -2.79
CA GLU A 189 -17.72 2.51 -3.79
C GLU A 189 -18.28 3.86 -4.20
N THR A 190 -18.59 4.73 -3.22
CA THR A 190 -19.10 6.08 -3.47
C THR A 190 -18.15 6.91 -4.33
N ASN A 191 -16.85 6.89 -4.02
CA ASN A 191 -15.86 7.71 -4.73
C ASN A 191 -15.54 7.12 -6.11
N VAL A 192 -15.53 5.79 -6.26
CA VAL A 192 -15.38 5.11 -7.56
C VAL A 192 -16.56 5.43 -8.47
N ALA A 193 -17.80 5.30 -7.98
CA ALA A 193 -19.01 5.63 -8.73
C ALA A 193 -19.02 7.09 -9.18
N ARG A 194 -18.55 8.01 -8.33
CA ARG A 194 -18.41 9.44 -8.67
C ARG A 194 -17.34 9.69 -9.75
N MET A 195 -16.28 8.89 -9.77
CA MET A 195 -15.18 9.04 -10.74
C MET A 195 -15.52 8.43 -12.11
N ALA A 196 -16.30 7.35 -12.14
CA ALA A 196 -16.63 6.61 -13.37
C ALA A 196 -17.08 7.48 -14.55
N PRO A 197 -18.11 8.36 -14.44
CA PRO A 197 -18.55 9.16 -15.59
C PRO A 197 -17.49 10.18 -16.06
N ARG A 198 -16.55 10.58 -15.17
CA ARG A 198 -15.45 11.46 -15.57
C ARG A 198 -14.43 10.71 -16.42
N LEU A 199 -14.18 9.43 -16.15
CA LEU A 199 -13.25 8.63 -16.95
C LEU A 199 -13.83 8.23 -18.31
N GLU A 200 -15.14 8.21 -18.45
CA GLU A 200 -15.85 7.85 -19.69
C GLU A 200 -16.12 9.06 -20.60
N ASN A 201 -15.73 10.27 -20.20
CA ASN A 201 -16.01 11.48 -20.97
C ASN A 201 -15.20 11.52 -22.29
N MET A 202 -15.78 12.15 -23.31
CA MET A 202 -15.15 12.37 -24.62
C MET A 202 -15.06 13.86 -24.98
N ASN A 203 -14.68 14.70 -24.00
CA ASN A 203 -14.56 16.14 -24.19
C ASN A 203 -13.59 16.50 -25.33
N GLN A 204 -13.87 17.59 -26.05
CA GLN A 204 -12.99 18.17 -27.06
C GLN A 204 -12.74 19.65 -26.74
N PRO A 205 -11.49 20.06 -26.42
CA PRO A 205 -10.27 19.23 -26.33
C PRO A 205 -10.32 18.20 -25.19
N MET A 206 -9.58 17.09 -25.35
CA MET A 206 -9.52 16.00 -24.37
C MET A 206 -8.95 16.48 -23.04
N ASP A 207 -9.61 16.13 -21.93
CA ASP A 207 -9.13 16.38 -20.59
C ASP A 207 -8.36 15.17 -20.00
N PHE A 208 -7.76 15.37 -18.82
CA PHE A 208 -7.01 14.31 -18.15
C PHE A 208 -7.85 13.06 -17.83
N HIS A 209 -9.13 13.22 -17.50
CA HIS A 209 -9.96 12.08 -17.09
C HIS A 209 -10.33 11.21 -18.29
N GLY A 210 -10.71 11.82 -19.42
CA GLY A 210 -10.96 11.09 -20.66
C GLY A 210 -9.70 10.38 -21.17
N ALA A 211 -8.55 11.05 -21.14
CA ALA A 211 -7.26 10.47 -21.54
C ALA A 211 -6.86 9.27 -20.66
N LEU A 212 -6.93 9.42 -19.33
CA LEU A 212 -6.60 8.36 -18.38
C LEU A 212 -7.64 7.24 -18.36
N GLY A 213 -8.90 7.53 -18.69
CA GLY A 213 -9.95 6.54 -18.86
C GLY A 213 -9.65 5.57 -20.00
N ALA A 214 -9.20 6.09 -21.15
CA ALA A 214 -8.75 5.27 -22.28
C ALA A 214 -7.52 4.40 -21.90
N LEU A 215 -6.52 4.99 -21.22
CA LEU A 215 -5.34 4.26 -20.75
C LEU A 215 -5.70 3.16 -19.75
N ARG A 216 -6.64 3.44 -18.82
CA ARG A 216 -7.13 2.46 -17.84
C ARG A 216 -7.71 1.21 -18.53
N THR A 217 -8.44 1.38 -19.63
CA THR A 217 -8.98 0.25 -20.40
C THR A 217 -7.84 -0.59 -21.00
N ILE A 218 -6.84 0.06 -21.61
CA ILE A 218 -5.67 -0.63 -22.20
C ILE A 218 -4.90 -1.41 -21.14
N ILE A 219 -4.62 -0.81 -19.99
CA ILE A 219 -3.90 -1.47 -18.88
C ILE A 219 -4.72 -2.64 -18.33
N LYS A 220 -6.05 -2.50 -18.21
CA LYS A 220 -6.93 -3.58 -17.77
C LYS A 220 -6.88 -4.79 -18.72
N GLU A 221 -6.83 -4.54 -20.03
CA GLU A 221 -6.74 -5.59 -21.06
C GLU A 221 -5.33 -6.18 -21.18
N ARG A 222 -4.31 -5.47 -20.69
CA ARG A 222 -2.89 -5.84 -20.81
C ARG A 222 -2.16 -5.63 -19.47
N PRO A 223 -2.48 -6.41 -18.42
CA PRO A 223 -1.96 -6.20 -17.08
C PRO A 223 -0.44 -6.34 -16.97
N ASP A 224 0.20 -7.10 -17.86
CA ASP A 224 1.66 -7.30 -17.89
C ASP A 224 2.42 -6.09 -18.49
N THR A 225 1.71 -5.00 -18.83
CA THR A 225 2.32 -3.78 -19.36
C THR A 225 3.00 -2.99 -18.26
N THR A 226 4.30 -2.68 -18.43
CA THR A 226 4.98 -1.70 -17.56
C THR A 226 4.48 -0.29 -17.85
N LEU A 227 3.81 0.33 -16.88
CA LEU A 227 3.38 1.72 -16.97
C LEU A 227 4.45 2.65 -16.36
N VAL A 228 5.12 3.44 -17.22
CA VAL A 228 5.99 4.53 -16.80
C VAL A 228 5.17 5.81 -16.71
N ASN A 229 5.24 6.50 -15.57
CA ASN A 229 4.52 7.75 -15.33
C ASN A 229 5.45 8.73 -14.60
N GLU A 230 5.68 9.89 -15.22
CA GLU A 230 6.52 10.99 -14.72
C GLU A 230 5.67 12.21 -14.34
#